data_AF-A0A951WLP1-F1
#
_entry.id   AF-A0A951WLP1-F1
#
_cell.length_a   1.000
_cell.length_b   1.000
_cell.length_c   1.000
_cell.angle_alpha   90.00
_cell.angle_beta   90.00
_cell.angle_gamma   90.00
#
_symmetry.space_group_name_H-M   'P 1'
#
loop_
_entity.id
_entity.type
_entity.pdbx_description
1 polymer ?
#
loop_
_entity_poly.entity_id
_entity_poly.type
_entity_poly.pdbx_seq_one_letter_code
_entity_poly.pdbx_strand_id
1 'polypeptide(L)' 'MELKTHHPTLEADLKATAQRALAQIEKKQYEQELRSQGATKIMKIGIGFMGKQIEILSEFTESPEPSA' A
#
# COMPACT_ATOMS: atom_id res chain seq x y z
N MET A 1 -34.93 6.07 7.53
CA MET A 1 -34.32 4.73 7.56
C MET A 1 -33.19 4.75 6.54
N GLU A 2 -31.96 4.97 6.99
CA GLU A 2 -30.78 5.16 6.13
C GLU A 2 -30.12 3.80 5.91
N LEU A 3 -30.40 3.16 4.78
CA LEU A 3 -29.80 1.90 4.39
C LEU A 3 -28.40 2.19 3.82
N LYS A 4 -27.38 2.03 4.67
CA LYS A 4 -25.97 1.97 4.26
C LYS A 4 -25.82 0.82 3.27
N THR A 5 -25.67 1.17 1.99
CA THR A 5 -25.51 0.24 0.88
C THR A 5 -24.14 -0.44 1.01
N HIS A 6 -24.10 -1.59 1.67
CA HIS A 6 -22.96 -2.49 1.60
C HIS A 6 -22.89 -3.03 0.16
N HIS A 7 -22.03 -2.44 -0.65
CA HIS A 7 -21.68 -2.95 -1.96
C HIS A 7 -20.36 -3.72 -1.84
N PRO A 8 -20.38 -5.05 -1.57
CA PRO A 8 -19.17 -5.85 -1.37
C PRO A 8 -18.24 -5.86 -2.60
N THR A 9 -18.79 -5.59 -3.78
CA THR A 9 -18.04 -5.42 -5.03
C THR A 9 -17.15 -4.18 -5.04
N LEU A 10 -17.59 -3.06 -4.45
CA LEU A 10 -16.78 -1.84 -4.38
C LEU A 10 -15.62 -1.98 -3.39
N GLU A 11 -15.85 -2.63 -2.24
CA GLU A 11 -14.78 -2.89 -1.26
C GLU A 11 -13.70 -3.82 -1.83
N ALA A 12 -14.10 -4.83 -2.61
CA ALA A 12 -13.16 -5.70 -3.31
C ALA A 12 -12.30 -4.94 -4.35
N ASP A 13 -12.89 -4.00 -5.09
CA ASP A 13 -12.17 -3.18 -6.09
C ASP A 13 -11.21 -2.16 -5.45
N LEU A 14 -11.60 -1.53 -4.35
CA LEU A 14 -10.75 -0.61 -3.59
C LEU A 14 -9.52 -1.32 -3.03
N LYS A 15 -9.72 -2.47 -2.38
CA LYS A 15 -8.64 -3.30 -1.87
C LYS A 15 -7.71 -3.78 -2.97
N ALA A 16 -8.27 -4.23 -4.10
CA ALA A 16 -7.50 -4.64 -5.26
C ALA A 16 -6.67 -3.47 -5.84
N THR A 17 -7.22 -2.26 -5.83
CA THR A 17 -6.52 -1.04 -6.27
C THR A 17 -5.38 -0.68 -5.33
N ALA A 18 -5.60 -0.70 -4.02
CA ALA A 18 -4.56 -0.45 -3.03
C ALA A 18 -3.44 -1.51 -3.10
N GLN A 19 -3.77 -2.78 -3.30
CA GLN A 19 -2.78 -3.86 -3.51
C GLN A 19 -1.98 -3.66 -4.80
N ARG A 20 -2.63 -3.29 -5.90
CA ARG A 20 -1.93 -2.95 -7.15
C ARG A 20 -0.98 -1.77 -6.97
N ALA A 21 -1.36 -0.77 -6.18
CA ALA A 21 -0.49 0.35 -5.87
C ALA A 21 0.76 -0.09 -5.09
N LEU A 22 0.62 -0.97 -4.09
CA LEU A 22 1.77 -1.58 -3.40
C LEU A 22 2.66 -2.38 -4.36
N ALA A 23 2.08 -3.24 -5.21
CA ALA A 23 2.83 -4.01 -6.19
C ALA A 23 3.58 -3.12 -7.21
N GLN A 24 3.03 -1.95 -7.55
CA GLN A 24 3.71 -0.96 -8.38
C GLN A 24 4.91 -0.32 -7.67
N ILE A 25 4.80 -0.06 -6.36
CA ILE A 25 5.91 0.46 -5.55
C ILE A 25 7.08 -0.55 -5.55
N GLU A 26 6.77 -1.83 -5.36
CA GLU A 26 7.78 -2.91 -5.39
C GLU A 26 8.41 -3.06 -6.78
N LYS A 27 7.59 -3.11 -7.83
CA LYS A 27 8.08 -3.28 -9.21
C LYS A 27 8.99 -2.13 -9.66
N LYS A 28 8.74 -0.92 -9.18
CA LYS A 28 9.57 0.25 -9.49
C LYS A 28 10.83 0.35 -8.63
N GLN A 29 11.01 -0.57 -7.68
CA GLN A 29 12.20 -0.68 -6.84
C GLN A 29 12.59 0.64 -6.17
N TYR A 30 11.61 1.49 -5.85
CA TYR A 30 11.86 2.76 -5.15
C TYR A 30 12.61 2.56 -3.84
N GLU A 31 12.43 1.39 -3.22
CA GLU A 31 13.17 0.97 -2.03
C GLU A 31 14.68 0.91 -2.27
N GLN A 32 15.16 0.46 -3.43
CA GLN A 32 16.59 0.35 -3.70
C GLN A 32 17.24 1.73 -3.77
N GLU A 33 16.58 2.69 -4.42
CA GLU A 33 17.09 4.06 -4.49
C GLU A 33 17.07 4.74 -3.12
N LEU A 34 15.98 4.58 -2.36
CA LEU A 34 15.87 5.10 -1.00
C LEU A 34 16.93 4.48 -0.07
N ARG A 35 17.16 3.16 -0.15
CA ARG A 35 18.24 2.49 0.60
C ARG A 35 19.62 2.95 0.18
N SER A 36 19.84 3.16 -1.13
CA SER A 36 21.11 3.70 -1.63
C SER A 36 21.38 5.12 -1.12
N GLN A 37 20.35 5.88 -0.78
CA GLN A 37 20.46 7.20 -0.14
C GLN A 37 20.62 7.12 1.39
N GLY A 38 20.69 5.91 1.96
CA GLY A 38 20.86 5.68 3.40
C GLY A 38 19.57 5.59 4.19
N ALA A 39 18.40 5.45 3.53
CA ALA A 39 17.16 5.19 4.25
C ALA A 39 17.16 3.79 4.87
N THR A 40 17.08 3.74 6.19
CA THR A 40 17.05 2.48 6.98
C THR A 40 15.64 1.96 7.20
N LYS A 41 14.64 2.85 7.19
CA LYS A 41 13.23 2.52 7.42
C LYS A 41 12.41 3.02 6.24
N ILE A 42 11.76 2.10 5.54
CA ILE A 42 10.94 2.42 4.38
C ILE A 42 9.52 1.96 4.64
N MET A 43 8.57 2.88 4.51
CA MET A 43 7.15 2.60 4.63
C MET A 43 6.51 2.74 3.26
N LYS A 44 5.99 1.63 2.73
CA LYS A 44 5.21 1.62 1.50
C LYS A 44 3.76 1.91 1.84
N ILE A 45 3.14 2.84 1.12
CA ILE A 45 1.72 3.15 1.29
C ILE A 45 1.03 3.02 -0.06
N GLY A 46 0.13 2.05 -0.19
CA GLY A 46 -0.80 1.92 -1.30
C GLY A 46 -2.13 2.56 -0.93
N ILE A 47 -2.55 3.56 -1.69
CA ILE A 47 -3.83 4.25 -1.49
C ILE A 47 -4.75 3.91 -2.65
N GLY A 48 -5.85 3.20 -2.36
CA GLY A 48 -6.94 2.99 -3.29
C GLY A 48 -8.04 4.03 -3.03
N PHE A 49 -8.41 4.80 -4.06
CA PHE A 49 -9.49 5.78 -3.96
C PHE A 49 -10.60 5.46 -4.96
N MET A 50 -11.86 5.54 -4.51
CA MET A 50 -13.04 5.36 -5.35
C MET A 50 -14.13 6.33 -4.90
N GLY A 51 -14.20 7.49 -5.57
CA GLY A 51 -15.13 8.56 -5.21
C GLY A 51 -14.87 9.12 -3.81
N LYS A 52 -15.77 8.82 -2.85
CA LYS A 52 -15.66 9.23 -1.43
C LYS A 52 -15.10 8.13 -0.50
N GLN A 53 -14.86 6.93 -1.01
CA GLN A 53 -14.29 5.83 -0.23
C GLN A 53 -12.78 5.72 -0.51
N ILE A 54 -12.02 5.51 0.56
CA ILE A 54 -10.56 5.43 0.53
C ILE A 54 -10.17 4.19 1.33
N GLU A 55 -9.33 3.35 0.74
CA GLU A 55 -8.68 2.22 1.40
C GLU A 55 -7.17 2.47 1.41
N ILE A 56 -6.57 2.39 2.59
CA ILE A 56 -5.14 2.63 2.79
C ILE A 56 -4.52 1.31 3.23
N LEU A 57 -3.52 0.85 2.48
CA LEU A 57 -2.68 -0.27 2.86
C LEU A 57 -1.27 0.26 3.08
N SER A 58 -0.73 0.04 4.28
CA SER A 58 0.65 0.37 4.61
C SER A 58 1.41 -0.91 4.90
N GLU A 59 2.56 -1.06 4.27
CA GLU A 59 3.53 -2.12 4.58
C GLU A 59 4.83 -1.47 5.01
N PHE A 60 5.32 -1.90 6.16
CA PHE A 60 6.58 -1.43 6.69
C PHE A 60 7.66 -2.45 6.35
N THR A 61 8.67 -2.05 5.57
CA THR A 61 9.81 -2.90 5.26
C THR A 61 10.97 -2.52 6.17
N GLU A 62 11.03 -3.16 7.33
CA GLU A 62 12.23 -3.16 8.19
C GLU A 62 13.22 -4.14 7.56
N SER A 63 14.39 -3.66 7.16
CA SER A 63 15.45 -4.56 6.71
C SER A 63 15.76 -5.53 7.85
N PRO A 64 15.76 -6.87 7.63
CA PRO A 64 16.35 -7.75 8.61
C PRO A 64 17.82 -7.32 8.73
N GLU A 65 18.20 -6.95 9.95
CA GLU A 65 19.60 -6.76 10.31
C GLU A 65 20.38 -7.99 9.83
N PRO A 66 21.55 -7.83 9.21
CA PRO A 66 22.38 -8.97 8.87
C PRO A 66 22.66 -9.71 10.17
N SER A 67 22.11 -10.92 10.29
CA SER A 67 22.44 -11.85 11.37
C SER A 67 23.96 -11.98 11.40
N ALA A 68 24.55 -11.46 12.47
CA ALA A 68 25.96 -11.55 12.80
C ALA A 68 26.42 -13.01 12.94
#